data_AF-A0A950IYV7-F1
#
_entry.id   AF-A0A950IYV7-F1
#
_cell.length_a   1.000
_cell.length_b   1.000
_cell.length_c   1.000
_cell.angle_alpha   90.00
_cell.angle_beta   90.00
_cell.angle_gamma   90.00
#
_symmetry.space_group_name_H-M   'P 1'
#
loop_
_entity.id
_entity.type
_entity.pdbx_description
1 polymer ?
#
loop_
_entity_poly.entity_id
_entity_poly.type
_entity_poly.pdbx_seq_one_letter_code
_entity_poly.pdbx_strand_id
1 'polypeptide(L)'
;LAVIGIGSDGITFGTGYFRAKEIIEGGGSSMQEYGILKLISLVITYISGAPGGMFAPSLAVGAGFGLNLSLLLPTLPQAAMVLLGMVAFFSGMTRAPMTGFVIVMEMTSSSSSMIMPLMATALVAANVSRFMNRHALYDGQADLFLHQLRLRKQAN
;
A
#
# COMPACT_ATOMS: atom_id res chain seq x y z
N LEU A 1 -6.88 -16.22 -5.55
CA LEU A 1 -5.72 -16.04 -4.64
C LEU A 1 -4.66 -17.14 -4.83
N ALA A 2 -5.01 -18.42 -4.62
CA ALA A 2 -4.07 -19.53 -4.74
C ALA A 2 -3.40 -19.63 -6.14
N VAL A 3 -4.17 -19.46 -7.22
CA VAL A 3 -3.65 -19.45 -8.59
C VAL A 3 -2.58 -18.37 -8.80
N ILE A 4 -2.84 -17.15 -8.34
CA ILE A 4 -1.91 -16.01 -8.45
C ILE A 4 -0.64 -16.28 -7.63
N GLY A 5 -0.81 -16.79 -6.40
CA GLY A 5 0.34 -17.08 -5.55
C GLY A 5 1.20 -18.22 -6.09
N ILE A 6 0.61 -19.31 -6.60
CA ILE A 6 1.38 -20.40 -7.21
C ILE A 6 2.05 -19.94 -8.51
N GLY A 7 1.33 -19.21 -9.36
CA GLY A 7 1.87 -18.68 -10.62
C GLY A 7 2.92 -17.58 -10.47
N SER A 8 3.15 -17.09 -9.25
CA SER A 8 4.14 -16.07 -8.94
C SER A 8 5.20 -16.57 -7.96
N ASP A 9 5.42 -17.89 -7.87
CA ASP A 9 6.39 -18.52 -6.96
C ASP A 9 6.20 -18.12 -5.48
N GLY A 10 4.95 -17.83 -5.11
CA GLY A 10 4.55 -17.44 -3.76
C GLY A 10 4.84 -15.99 -3.39
N ILE A 11 5.36 -15.15 -4.29
CA ILE A 11 5.73 -13.76 -3.95
C ILE A 11 4.52 -12.95 -3.46
N THR A 12 3.32 -13.24 -3.93
CA THR A 12 2.11 -12.49 -3.55
C THR A 12 1.49 -12.95 -2.23
N PHE A 13 1.93 -14.06 -1.64
CA PHE A 13 1.36 -14.54 -0.39
C PHE A 13 1.77 -13.68 0.83
N GLY A 14 1.02 -13.83 1.92
CA GLY A 14 1.27 -13.15 3.18
C GLY A 14 1.16 -11.62 3.11
N THR A 15 1.82 -10.92 4.04
CA THR A 15 1.76 -9.45 4.16
C THR A 15 2.59 -8.74 3.09
N GLY A 16 3.59 -9.41 2.51
CA GLY A 16 4.54 -8.81 1.57
C GLY A 16 5.69 -8.03 2.24
N TYR A 17 5.82 -8.09 3.57
CA TYR A 17 6.88 -7.39 4.31
C TYR A 17 8.29 -7.80 3.87
N PHE A 18 8.58 -9.12 3.82
CA PHE A 18 9.91 -9.61 3.42
C PHE A 18 10.30 -9.14 2.02
N ARG A 19 9.35 -9.16 1.08
CA ARG A 19 9.58 -8.69 -0.30
C ARG A 19 9.75 -7.18 -0.38
N ALA A 20 8.96 -6.41 0.37
CA ALA A 20 9.15 -4.96 0.45
C ALA A 20 10.53 -4.60 1.00
N LYS A 21 11.00 -5.31 2.04
CA LYS A 21 12.34 -5.14 2.61
C LYS A 21 13.44 -5.48 1.60
N GLU A 22 13.33 -6.62 0.92
CA GLU A 22 14.25 -7.05 -0.14
C GLU A 22 14.34 -6.02 -1.28
N ILE A 23 13.21 -5.45 -1.69
CA ILE A 23 13.15 -4.38 -2.70
C ILE A 23 13.85 -3.09 -2.21
N ILE A 24 13.68 -2.71 -0.94
CA ILE A 24 14.37 -1.55 -0.35
C ILE A 24 15.89 -1.79 -0.29
N GLU A 25 16.31 -3.00 0.06
CA GLU A 25 17.73 -3.41 0.16
C GLU A 25 18.41 -3.60 -1.20
N GLY A 26 17.69 -3.44 -2.31
CA GLY A 26 18.23 -3.51 -3.67
C GLY A 26 18.09 -4.87 -4.36
N GLY A 27 17.54 -5.89 -3.68
CA GLY A 27 17.43 -7.27 -4.19
C GLY A 27 16.28 -7.54 -5.17
N GLY A 28 15.45 -6.54 -5.47
CA GLY A 28 14.17 -6.73 -6.17
C GLY A 28 14.15 -6.53 -7.69
N SER A 29 15.28 -6.44 -8.39
CA SER A 29 15.32 -6.05 -9.82
C SER A 29 14.53 -6.98 -10.76
N SER A 30 14.38 -8.26 -10.40
CA SER A 30 13.56 -9.25 -11.11
C SER A 30 12.07 -9.20 -10.76
N MET A 31 11.65 -8.37 -9.79
CA MET A 31 10.31 -8.38 -9.20
C MET A 31 9.39 -7.27 -9.74
N GLN A 32 9.55 -6.87 -11.00
CA GLN A 32 8.80 -5.72 -11.59
C GLN A 32 7.28 -5.94 -11.56
N GLU A 33 6.85 -7.19 -11.72
CA GLU A 33 5.45 -7.58 -11.68
C GLU A 33 4.86 -7.59 -10.25
N TYR A 34 5.69 -7.49 -9.22
CA TYR A 34 5.25 -7.64 -7.83
C TYR A 34 4.18 -6.62 -7.44
N GLY A 35 4.32 -5.36 -7.84
CA GLY A 35 3.36 -4.31 -7.49
C GLY A 35 1.94 -4.62 -8.00
N ILE A 36 1.82 -5.00 -9.28
CA ILE A 36 0.52 -5.28 -9.89
C ILE A 36 -0.07 -6.60 -9.36
N LEU A 37 0.75 -7.64 -9.23
CA LEU A 37 0.31 -8.94 -8.73
C LEU A 37 -0.14 -8.85 -7.25
N LYS A 38 0.60 -8.08 -6.43
CA LYS A 38 0.24 -7.85 -5.04
C LYS A 38 -1.03 -7.00 -4.91
N LEU A 39 -1.23 -6.02 -5.80
CA LEU A 39 -2.47 -5.23 -5.83
C LEU A 39 -3.68 -6.11 -6.14
N ILE A 40 -3.58 -6.99 -7.15
CA ILE A 40 -4.65 -7.94 -7.48
C ILE A 40 -4.92 -8.88 -6.30
N SER A 41 -3.86 -9.40 -5.67
CA SER A 41 -3.99 -10.23 -4.48
C SER A 41 -4.70 -9.48 -3.33
N LEU A 42 -4.36 -8.20 -3.13
CA LEU A 42 -4.98 -7.36 -2.10
C LEU A 42 -6.49 -7.19 -2.34
N VAL A 43 -6.88 -6.88 -3.57
CA VAL A 43 -8.29 -6.71 -3.96
C VAL A 43 -9.07 -8.02 -3.81
N ILE A 44 -8.50 -9.15 -4.25
CA ILE A 44 -9.15 -10.47 -4.12
C ILE A 44 -9.32 -10.86 -2.65
N THR A 45 -8.28 -10.68 -1.82
CA THR A 45 -8.39 -10.95 -0.38
C THR A 45 -9.48 -10.08 0.24
N TYR A 46 -9.53 -8.79 -0.11
CA TYR A 46 -10.53 -7.88 0.41
C TYR A 46 -11.97 -8.30 0.05
N ILE A 47 -12.23 -8.60 -1.23
CA ILE A 47 -13.56 -8.99 -1.71
C ILE A 47 -14.00 -10.34 -1.11
N SER A 48 -13.04 -11.24 -0.81
CA SER A 48 -13.35 -12.53 -0.19
C SER A 48 -13.90 -12.43 1.24
N GLY A 49 -13.78 -11.26 1.90
CA GLY A 49 -14.21 -11.07 3.28
C GLY A 49 -13.34 -11.79 4.30
N ALA A 50 -12.14 -12.24 3.90
CA ALA A 50 -11.19 -12.87 4.80
C ALA A 50 -10.81 -11.90 5.94
N PRO A 51 -10.78 -12.35 7.20
CA PRO A 51 -10.42 -11.51 8.34
C PRO A 51 -8.95 -11.08 8.22
N GLY A 52 -8.71 -9.78 8.12
CA GLY A 52 -7.35 -9.25 8.01
C GLY A 52 -7.32 -7.74 7.77
N GLY A 53 -6.17 -7.13 8.09
CA GLY A 53 -5.93 -5.71 7.83
C GLY A 53 -5.37 -5.45 6.43
N MET A 54 -5.71 -4.30 5.86
CA MET A 54 -5.19 -3.86 4.55
C MET A 54 -3.84 -3.14 4.65
N PHE A 55 -3.40 -2.83 5.88
CA PHE A 55 -2.24 -2.01 6.18
C PHE A 55 -0.93 -2.53 5.55
N ALA A 56 -0.39 -3.65 6.03
CA ALA A 56 0.90 -4.15 5.55
C ALA A 56 0.89 -4.52 4.05
N PRO A 57 -0.17 -5.18 3.52
CA PRO A 57 -0.29 -5.41 2.09
C PRO A 57 -0.30 -4.14 1.24
N SER A 58 -0.89 -3.04 1.72
CA SER A 58 -0.90 -1.77 0.98
C SER A 58 0.50 -1.16 0.84
N LEU A 59 1.31 -1.23 1.90
CA LEU A 59 2.72 -0.81 1.86
C LEU A 59 3.52 -1.68 0.89
N ALA A 60 3.28 -2.98 0.89
CA ALA A 60 3.92 -3.91 -0.02
C ALA A 60 3.58 -3.63 -1.50
N VAL A 61 2.32 -3.30 -1.80
CA VAL A 61 1.91 -2.86 -3.14
C VAL A 61 2.65 -1.58 -3.53
N GLY A 62 2.67 -0.59 -2.63
CA GLY A 62 3.40 0.67 -2.84
C GLY A 62 4.90 0.46 -3.08
N ALA A 63 5.53 -0.48 -2.37
CA ALA A 63 6.93 -0.82 -2.58
C ALA A 63 7.18 -1.37 -4.01
N GLY A 64 6.29 -2.24 -4.50
CA GLY A 64 6.37 -2.75 -5.87
C GLY A 64 6.19 -1.66 -6.94
N PHE A 65 5.25 -0.73 -6.73
CA PHE A 65 5.12 0.42 -7.65
C PHE A 65 6.32 1.37 -7.56
N GLY A 66 6.89 1.57 -6.37
CA GLY A 66 8.10 2.38 -6.20
C GLY A 66 9.33 1.77 -6.86
N LEU A 67 9.45 0.43 -6.89
CA LEU A 67 10.45 -0.28 -7.68
C LEU A 67 10.28 0.01 -9.17
N ASN A 68 9.06 -0.11 -9.70
CA ASN A 68 8.78 0.21 -11.11
C ASN A 68 9.14 1.66 -11.44
N LEU A 69 8.89 2.58 -10.50
CA LEU A 69 9.28 3.98 -10.66
C LEU A 69 10.79 4.21 -10.61
N SER A 70 11.54 3.44 -9.79
CA SER A 70 13.01 3.52 -9.78
C SER A 70 13.65 3.11 -11.12
N LEU A 71 13.01 2.22 -11.87
CA LEU A 71 13.48 1.81 -13.19
C LEU A 71 13.29 2.91 -14.23
N LEU A 72 12.26 3.75 -14.07
CA LEU A 72 12.00 4.91 -14.91
C LEU A 72 12.93 6.09 -14.57
N LEU A 73 13.38 6.18 -13.32
CA LEU A 73 14.26 7.24 -12.82
C LEU A 73 15.57 6.65 -12.23
N PRO A 74 16.42 6.01 -13.06
CA PRO A 74 17.59 5.26 -12.60
C PRO A 74 18.67 6.14 -11.96
N THR A 75 18.59 7.46 -12.13
CA THR A 75 19.50 8.43 -11.51
C THR A 75 19.22 8.65 -10.03
N LEU A 76 18.05 8.24 -9.53
CA LEU A 76 17.66 8.37 -8.14
C LEU A 76 17.86 7.05 -7.39
N PRO A 77 18.17 7.08 -6.07
CA PRO A 77 18.31 5.87 -5.28
C PRO A 77 17.03 5.05 -5.29
N GLN A 78 17.12 3.75 -5.62
CA GLN A 78 15.98 2.82 -5.64
C GLN A 78 15.22 2.85 -4.31
N ALA A 79 15.94 2.79 -3.18
CA ALA A 79 15.33 2.85 -1.85
C ALA A 79 14.44 4.09 -1.67
N ALA A 80 14.88 5.27 -2.13
CA ALA A 80 14.08 6.49 -2.03
C ALA A 80 12.76 6.37 -2.81
N MET A 81 12.81 5.88 -4.05
CA MET A 81 11.63 5.70 -4.89
C MET A 81 10.65 4.67 -4.33
N VAL A 82 11.18 3.58 -3.75
CA VAL A 82 10.40 2.54 -3.08
C VAL A 82 9.67 3.12 -1.86
N LEU A 83 10.36 3.87 -1.01
CA LEU A 83 9.75 4.50 0.17
C LEU A 83 8.68 5.52 -0.20
N LEU A 84 8.90 6.31 -1.26
CA LEU A 84 7.90 7.24 -1.80
C LEU A 84 6.67 6.48 -2.32
N GLY A 85 6.85 5.36 -3.01
CA GLY A 85 5.77 4.49 -3.45
C GLY A 85 4.95 3.89 -2.29
N MET A 86 5.64 3.41 -1.24
CA MET A 86 5.01 2.89 -0.03
C MET A 86 4.11 3.92 0.64
N VAL A 87 4.65 5.12 0.92
CA VAL A 87 3.90 6.17 1.61
C VAL A 87 2.78 6.73 0.73
N ALA A 88 3.00 6.86 -0.58
CA ALA A 88 1.99 7.33 -1.52
C ALA A 88 0.78 6.40 -1.56
N PHE A 89 1.01 5.09 -1.73
CA PHE A 89 -0.07 4.13 -1.85
C PHE A 89 -0.91 4.09 -0.57
N PHE A 90 -0.25 3.97 0.60
CA PHE A 90 -0.96 3.92 1.88
C PHE A 90 -1.71 5.23 2.20
N SER A 91 -1.07 6.38 1.99
CA SER A 91 -1.69 7.68 2.27
C SER A 91 -2.82 8.01 1.29
N GLY A 92 -2.69 7.61 0.02
CA GLY A 92 -3.76 7.73 -0.96
C GLY A 92 -4.96 6.86 -0.62
N MET A 93 -4.73 5.63 -0.16
CA MET A 93 -5.79 4.68 0.21
C MET A 93 -6.54 5.09 1.48
N THR A 94 -5.80 5.51 2.51
CA THR A 94 -6.36 5.79 3.85
C THR A 94 -6.73 7.25 4.09
N ARG A 95 -6.15 8.17 3.32
CA ARG A 95 -6.19 9.61 3.56
C ARG A 95 -5.70 10.04 4.94
N ALA A 96 -4.78 9.27 5.51
CA ALA A 96 -4.08 9.60 6.75
C ALA A 96 -2.60 9.92 6.47
N PRO A 97 -2.28 11.06 5.82
CA PRO A 97 -0.94 11.34 5.33
C PRO A 97 0.11 11.44 6.44
N MET A 98 -0.22 12.06 7.59
CA MET A 98 0.71 12.16 8.72
C MET A 98 1.03 10.78 9.31
N THR A 99 0.00 9.95 9.51
CA THR A 99 0.16 8.57 9.99
C THR A 99 0.98 7.74 9.01
N GLY A 100 0.68 7.82 7.71
CA GLY A 100 1.40 7.08 6.69
C GLY A 100 2.87 7.44 6.59
N PHE A 101 3.17 8.74 6.59
CA PHE A 101 4.54 9.23 6.60
C PHE A 101 5.32 8.73 7.83
N VAL A 102 4.78 8.93 9.04
CA VAL A 102 5.45 8.52 10.28
C VAL A 102 5.72 7.02 10.29
N ILE A 103 4.74 6.21 9.88
CA ILE A 103 4.89 4.75 9.80
C ILE A 103 6.02 4.36 8.86
N VAL A 104 6.06 4.89 7.64
CA VAL A 104 7.09 4.51 6.66
C VAL A 104 8.46 4.98 7.15
N MET A 105 8.54 6.18 7.72
CA MET A 105 9.78 6.74 8.26
C MET A 105 10.36 5.85 9.38
N GLU A 106 9.51 5.45 10.35
CA GLU A 106 9.90 4.59 11.47
C GLU A 106 10.29 3.18 11.00
N MET A 107 9.45 2.56 10.15
CA MET A 107 9.65 1.17 9.70
C MET A 107 10.94 0.97 8.90
N THR A 108 11.44 2.01 8.24
CA THR A 108 12.62 1.91 7.39
C THR A 108 13.83 2.65 7.94
N SER A 109 13.73 3.16 9.17
CA SER A 109 14.78 3.94 9.85
C SER A 109 15.41 4.97 8.92
N SER A 110 14.57 5.65 8.14
CA SER A 110 15.02 6.51 7.06
C SER A 110 15.85 7.67 7.58
N SER A 111 16.92 8.02 6.86
CA SER A 111 17.73 9.20 7.19
C SER A 111 16.89 10.48 7.19
N SER A 112 17.30 11.46 8.01
CA SER A 112 16.60 12.74 8.16
C SER A 112 16.34 13.48 6.84
N SER A 113 17.12 13.17 5.78
CA SER A 113 16.95 13.71 4.43
C SER A 113 15.65 13.28 3.73
N MET A 114 15.04 12.16 4.13
CA MET A 114 13.82 11.62 3.50
C MET A 114 12.53 12.14 4.12
N ILE A 115 12.60 12.85 5.26
CA ILE A 115 11.42 13.34 5.98
C ILE A 115 10.56 14.25 5.08
N MET A 116 11.18 15.25 4.46
CA MET A 116 10.47 16.21 3.60
C MET A 116 9.87 15.54 2.35
N PRO A 117 10.61 14.72 1.57
CA PRO A 117 10.05 13.97 0.45
C PRO A 117 8.87 13.06 0.81
N LEU A 118 8.97 12.32 1.92
CA LEU A 118 7.92 11.39 2.33
C LEU A 118 6.65 12.13 2.75
N MET A 119 6.77 13.20 3.53
CA MET A 119 5.64 14.02 3.96
C MET A 119 4.96 14.70 2.76
N ALA A 120 5.74 15.29 1.85
CA ALA A 120 5.20 15.91 0.64
C ALA A 120 4.44 14.89 -0.22
N THR A 121 5.03 13.70 -0.42
CA THR A 121 4.41 12.61 -1.18
C THR A 121 3.13 12.11 -0.55
N ALA A 122 3.11 11.93 0.79
CA ALA A 122 1.92 11.53 1.54
C ALA A 122 0.77 12.54 1.35
N LEU A 123 1.06 13.83 1.48
CA LEU A 123 0.10 14.90 1.32
C LEU A 123 -0.44 14.98 -0.11
N VAL A 124 0.43 14.90 -1.12
CA VAL A 124 0.03 14.90 -2.53
C VAL A 124 -0.87 13.70 -2.82
N ALA A 125 -0.46 12.49 -2.42
CA ALA A 125 -1.24 11.28 -2.65
C ALA A 125 -2.63 11.33 -1.99
N ALA A 126 -2.70 11.80 -0.73
CA ALA A 126 -3.98 11.96 -0.03
C ALA A 126 -4.89 13.00 -0.70
N ASN A 127 -4.32 14.11 -1.19
CA ASN A 127 -5.09 15.14 -1.89
C ASN A 127 -5.59 14.64 -3.25
N VAL A 128 -4.74 13.99 -4.05
CA VAL A 128 -5.14 13.40 -5.34
C VAL A 128 -6.24 12.37 -5.14
N SER A 129 -6.11 11.49 -4.13
CA SER A 129 -7.16 10.54 -3.75
C SER A 129 -8.49 11.22 -3.40
N ARG A 130 -8.43 12.35 -2.68
CA ARG A 130 -9.61 13.14 -2.31
C ARG A 130 -10.26 13.82 -3.52
N PHE A 131 -9.49 14.19 -4.54
CA PHE A 131 -10.04 14.70 -5.80
C PHE A 131 -10.69 13.60 -6.63
N MET A 132 -10.14 12.39 -6.64
CA MET A 132 -10.65 11.28 -7.45
C MET A 132 -11.88 10.58 -6.85
N ASN A 133 -11.94 10.44 -5.53
CA ASN A 133 -13.06 9.78 -4.85
C ASN A 133 -13.53 10.62 -3.66
N ARG A 134 -14.79 10.50 -3.25
CA ARG A 134 -15.30 11.22 -2.09
C ARG A 134 -14.98 10.54 -0.76
N HIS A 135 -14.95 9.20 -0.72
CA HIS A 135 -14.74 8.44 0.51
C HIS A 135 -13.34 7.83 0.58
N ALA A 136 -12.68 7.91 1.74
CA ALA A 136 -11.50 7.10 2.02
C ALA A 136 -11.90 5.64 2.25
N LEU A 137 -10.95 4.71 2.16
CA LEU A 137 -11.25 3.29 2.31
C LEU A 137 -11.95 2.97 3.64
N TYR A 138 -11.36 3.43 4.75
CA TYR A 138 -11.87 3.10 6.08
C TYR A 138 -13.21 3.79 6.38
N ASP A 139 -13.44 4.99 5.84
CA ASP A 139 -14.74 5.66 5.94
C ASP A 139 -15.82 4.84 5.22
N GLY A 140 -15.53 4.39 3.99
CA GLY A 140 -16.46 3.55 3.24
C GLY A 140 -16.75 2.21 3.92
N GLN A 141 -15.77 1.62 4.60
CA GLN A 141 -15.97 0.40 5.40
C GLN A 141 -16.85 0.67 6.62
N ALA A 142 -16.65 1.79 7.32
CA ALA A 142 -17.46 2.19 8.45
C ALA A 142 -18.92 2.44 8.03
N ASP A 143 -19.14 3.13 6.92
CA ASP A 143 -20.47 3.38 6.37
C ASP A 143 -21.21 2.08 6.05
N LEU A 144 -20.52 1.11 5.40
CA LEU A 144 -21.09 -0.20 5.09
C LEU A 144 -21.47 -0.96 6.38
N PHE A 145 -20.59 -0.96 7.38
CA PHE A 145 -20.82 -1.63 8.66
C PHE A 145 -22.02 -1.02 9.41
N LEU A 146 -22.09 0.31 9.48
CA LEU A 146 -23.20 1.01 10.12
C LEU A 146 -24.52 0.77 9.38
N HIS A 147 -24.49 0.69 8.05
CA HIS A 147 -25.68 0.36 7.25
C HIS A 147 -26.20 -1.05 7.59
N GLN A 148 -25.32 -2.05 7.66
CA GLN A 148 -25.70 -3.42 8.04
C GLN A 148 -26.27 -3.49 9.46
N LEU A 149 -25.71 -2.74 10.41
CA LEU A 149 -26.24 -2.67 11.78
C LEU A 149 -27.64 -2.07 11.84
N ARG A 150 -27.93 -1.03 11.04
CA ARG A 150 -29.27 -0.44 10.96
C ARG A 150 -30.30 -1.42 10.43
N LEU A 151 -29.96 -2.17 9.38
CA LEU A 151 -30.85 -3.20 8.82
C LEU A 151 -31.16 -4.30 9.84
N ARG A 152 -30.15 -4.76 10.60
CA ARG A 152 -30.35 -5.75 11.66
C ARG A 152 -31.24 -5.26 12.79
N LYS A 153 -31.16 -3.97 13.16
CA LYS A 153 -32.03 -3.37 14.18
C LYS A 153 -33.48 -3.19 13.72
N GLN A 154 -33.74 -3.09 12.42
CA GLN A 154 -35.11 -2.98 11.87
C GLN A 154 -35.79 -4.34 11.69
N ALA A 155 -35.00 -5.42 11.61
CA ALA A 155 -35.48 -6.78 11.46
C ALA A 155 -35.80 -7.48 12.81
N ASN A 156 -35.38 -6.88 13.93
CA ASN A 156 -35.66 -7.32 15.30
C ASN A 156 -36.67 -6.39 15.96
#